data_AF-A0A7S3KKY5-F1
#
_entry.id   AF-A0A7S3KKY5-F1
#
_cell.length_a   1.000
_cell.length_b   1.000
_cell.length_c   1.000
_cell.angle_alpha   90.00
_cell.angle_beta   90.00
_cell.angle_gamma   90.00
#
_symmetry.space_group_name_H-M   'P 1'
#
loop_
_entity.id
_entity.type
_entity.pdbx_description
1 polymer ?
#
loop_
_entity_poly.entity_id
_entity_poly.type
_entity_poly.pdbx_seq_one_letter_code
_entity_poly.pdbx_strand_id
1 'polypeptide(L)'
;MAFYGVGLDVKVKELNLQFKMHIQNKPSRGIRYFRHIFKKYDENGNKKLDAQEFEECLGAFGLFPKKVEMQALMKYYDTDGDGHINIEEFMRGLRDELTERRAAMVEKAFNIMDRDGSGQITVKDIAHLYDVSQHREFIEGTKTKQEILEDFLDGFDGARGNDDGVVSREEWYDYYTDLGVSIPSDDYFVQMLESTWNICEDEDDQTYHDKIAQYTEFVHSQLKNLTGGSTDEGLISKIYEDFDLNGNGMITIDEFANMVAKLEISVERKYLRGIFRNIDMNSSGAIEFDEFYAFATK
;
A
#
# COMPACT_ATOMS: atom_id res chain seq x y z
N MET A 1 -20.68 -35.65 -1.49
CA MET A 1 -19.25 -35.80 -1.14
C MET A 1 -18.52 -34.46 -0.89
N ALA A 2 -19.20 -33.31 -0.78
CA ALA A 2 -18.52 -32.00 -0.63
C ALA A 2 -18.27 -31.53 0.82
N PHE A 3 -18.82 -32.20 1.84
CA PHE A 3 -18.71 -31.75 3.24
C PHE A 3 -17.37 -32.09 3.93
N TYR A 4 -16.64 -33.11 3.46
CA TYR A 4 -15.35 -33.51 4.05
C TYR A 4 -14.20 -32.54 3.71
N GLY A 5 -14.25 -31.89 2.54
CA GLY A 5 -13.20 -30.93 2.12
C GLY A 5 -13.24 -29.62 2.91
N VAL A 6 -14.44 -29.11 3.21
CA VAL A 6 -14.63 -27.86 3.97
C VAL A 6 -14.17 -28.01 5.43
N GLY A 7 -14.45 -29.15 6.07
CA GLY A 7 -14.02 -29.38 7.45
C GLY A 7 -12.50 -29.53 7.61
N LEU A 8 -11.81 -30.05 6.58
CA LEU A 8 -10.36 -30.20 6.59
C LEU A 8 -9.65 -28.85 6.38
N ASP A 9 -10.16 -28.00 5.48
CA ASP A 9 -9.65 -26.64 5.26
C ASP A 9 -9.73 -25.78 6.53
N VAL A 10 -10.88 -25.82 7.22
CA VAL A 10 -11.06 -25.11 8.51
C VAL A 10 -10.05 -25.59 9.56
N LYS A 11 -9.77 -26.90 9.60
CA LYS A 11 -8.83 -27.47 10.58
C LYS A 11 -7.38 -27.11 10.27
N VAL A 12 -6.99 -27.06 9.00
CA VAL A 12 -5.67 -26.59 8.56
C VAL A 12 -5.47 -25.12 8.95
N LYS A 13 -6.47 -24.27 8.71
CA LYS A 13 -6.45 -22.86 9.12
C LYS A 13 -6.34 -22.71 10.65
N GLU A 14 -7.06 -23.52 11.42
CA GLU A 14 -6.97 -23.52 12.89
C GLU A 14 -5.58 -23.92 13.39
N LEU A 15 -5.01 -25.01 12.86
CA LEU A 15 -3.67 -25.48 13.21
C LEU A 15 -2.60 -24.43 12.85
N ASN A 16 -2.74 -23.83 11.68
CA ASN A 16 -1.86 -22.74 11.25
C ASN A 16 -1.96 -21.53 12.19
N LEU A 17 -3.17 -21.14 12.59
CA LEU A 17 -3.39 -20.06 13.55
C LEU A 17 -2.79 -20.38 14.93
N GLN A 18 -2.95 -21.60 15.44
CA GLN A 18 -2.35 -21.99 16.72
C GLN A 18 -0.82 -21.99 16.65
N PHE A 19 -0.25 -22.43 15.54
CA PHE A 19 1.19 -22.40 15.29
C PHE A 19 1.71 -20.95 15.27
N LYS A 20 1.02 -20.08 14.54
CA LYS A 20 1.28 -18.63 14.52
C LYS A 20 1.21 -18.02 15.91
N MET A 21 0.15 -18.26 16.68
CA MET A 21 0.01 -17.71 18.04
C MET A 21 1.16 -18.13 18.95
N HIS A 22 1.61 -19.38 18.88
CA HIS A 22 2.76 -19.84 19.68
C HIS A 22 4.06 -19.13 19.30
N ILE A 23 4.23 -18.80 18.03
CA ILE A 23 5.40 -18.09 17.52
C ILE A 23 5.33 -16.58 17.83
N GLN A 24 4.16 -15.95 17.68
CA GLN A 24 3.92 -14.53 17.92
C GLN A 24 3.95 -14.13 19.40
N ASN A 25 3.61 -15.05 20.31
CA ASN A 25 3.64 -14.82 21.76
C ASN A 25 5.08 -14.78 22.35
N LYS A 26 6.13 -14.93 21.53
CA LYS A 26 7.53 -14.83 21.95
C LYS A 26 8.09 -13.41 21.73
N PRO A 27 8.91 -12.88 22.66
CA PRO A 27 9.38 -11.48 22.62
C PRO A 27 10.32 -11.15 21.45
N SER A 28 10.86 -12.14 20.76
CA SER A 28 11.72 -11.98 19.58
C SER A 28 10.89 -11.91 18.30
N ARG A 29 10.25 -10.76 18.07
CA ARG A 29 9.37 -10.54 16.93
C ARG A 29 10.14 -10.50 15.60
N GLY A 30 9.73 -11.32 14.63
CA GLY A 30 10.03 -11.13 13.21
C GLY A 30 10.64 -12.32 12.47
N ILE A 31 10.79 -12.14 11.15
CA ILE A 31 11.36 -13.06 10.13
C ILE A 31 12.60 -13.83 10.62
N ARG A 32 13.42 -13.22 11.48
CA ARG A 32 14.64 -13.82 12.05
C ARG A 32 14.36 -15.00 12.98
N TYR A 33 13.28 -14.94 13.77
CA TYR A 33 12.90 -16.04 14.66
C TYR A 33 12.32 -17.22 13.87
N PHE A 34 11.52 -16.94 12.83
CA PHE A 34 11.05 -17.96 11.89
C PHE A 34 12.21 -18.67 11.18
N ARG A 35 13.18 -17.90 10.68
CA ARG A 35 14.40 -18.45 10.06
C ARG A 35 15.22 -19.30 11.05
N HIS A 36 15.21 -18.95 12.34
CA HIS A 36 15.86 -19.73 13.37
C HIS A 36 15.14 -21.05 13.66
N ILE A 37 13.80 -21.03 13.77
CA ILE A 37 12.98 -22.23 13.93
C ILE A 37 13.18 -23.16 12.73
N PHE A 38 13.07 -22.62 11.52
CA PHE A 38 13.23 -23.37 10.28
C PHE A 38 14.59 -24.09 10.25
N LYS A 39 15.68 -23.35 10.51
CA LYS A 39 17.03 -23.92 10.57
C LYS A 39 17.22 -24.95 11.68
N LYS A 40 16.42 -24.90 12.75
CA LYS A 40 16.52 -25.84 13.87
C LYS A 40 15.99 -27.23 13.50
N TYR A 41 14.97 -27.30 12.64
CA TYR A 41 14.29 -28.55 12.28
C TYR A 41 14.65 -29.08 10.89
N ASP A 42 15.38 -28.30 10.09
CA ASP A 42 16.06 -28.77 8.87
C ASP A 42 17.27 -29.65 9.28
N GLU A 43 17.01 -30.93 9.58
CA GLU A 43 18.03 -31.87 10.08
C GLU A 43 19.00 -32.29 8.98
N ASN A 44 18.50 -32.43 7.76
CA ASN A 44 19.28 -32.83 6.60
C ASN A 44 20.07 -31.65 5.96
N GLY A 45 19.79 -30.41 6.38
CA GLY A 45 20.48 -29.19 5.94
C GLY A 45 20.16 -28.80 4.49
N ASN A 46 19.10 -29.33 3.90
CA ASN A 46 18.69 -29.07 2.52
C ASN A 46 17.96 -27.73 2.37
N LYS A 47 17.74 -26.99 3.46
CA LYS A 47 17.00 -25.72 3.52
C LYS A 47 15.52 -25.85 3.17
N LYS A 48 14.97 -27.05 3.31
CA LYS A 48 13.57 -27.41 3.15
C LYS A 48 13.15 -28.26 4.36
N LEU A 49 11.86 -28.33 4.64
CA LEU A 49 11.31 -29.20 5.67
C LEU A 49 10.47 -30.27 4.96
N ASP A 50 10.83 -31.54 5.12
CA ASP A 50 9.95 -32.62 4.73
C ASP A 50 8.75 -32.77 5.70
N ALA A 51 7.83 -33.68 5.39
CA ALA A 51 6.64 -33.89 6.21
C ALA A 51 6.96 -34.33 7.66
N GLN A 52 8.06 -35.06 7.87
CA GLN A 52 8.46 -35.49 9.20
C GLN A 52 9.11 -34.34 9.97
N GLU A 53 10.03 -33.59 9.34
CA GLU A 53 10.68 -32.41 9.93
C GLU A 53 9.65 -31.33 10.29
N PHE A 54 8.61 -31.15 9.47
CA PHE A 54 7.52 -30.22 9.78
C PHE A 54 6.58 -30.74 10.88
N GLU A 55 6.31 -32.04 10.96
CA GLU A 55 5.55 -32.66 12.07
C GLU A 55 6.29 -32.50 13.41
N GLU A 56 7.61 -32.71 13.43
CA GLU A 56 8.46 -32.51 14.60
C GLU A 56 8.51 -31.04 15.02
N CYS A 57 8.59 -30.14 14.05
CA CYS A 57 8.48 -28.70 14.27
C CYS A 57 7.16 -28.37 14.99
N LEU A 58 6.00 -28.78 14.44
CA LEU A 58 4.68 -28.56 15.04
C LEU A 58 4.57 -29.18 16.45
N GLY A 59 5.10 -30.38 16.64
CA GLY A 59 5.13 -31.05 17.94
C GLY A 59 5.88 -30.26 19.02
N ALA A 60 6.95 -29.55 18.65
CA ALA A 60 7.69 -28.69 19.56
C ALA A 60 6.90 -27.45 20.02
N PHE A 61 5.86 -27.05 19.28
CA PHE A 61 4.90 -26.03 19.68
C PHE A 61 3.63 -26.61 20.31
N GLY A 62 3.62 -27.92 20.61
CA GLY A 62 2.50 -28.61 21.24
C GLY A 62 1.34 -28.93 20.28
N LEU A 63 1.59 -28.91 18.97
CA LEU A 63 0.59 -29.20 17.94
C LEU A 63 0.82 -30.62 17.40
N PHE A 64 -0.23 -31.43 17.43
CA PHE A 64 -0.17 -32.84 17.03
C PHE A 64 -1.25 -33.12 15.97
N PRO A 65 -1.02 -32.71 14.71
CA PRO A 65 -1.96 -32.97 13.63
C PRO A 65 -2.07 -34.48 13.32
N LYS A 66 -3.25 -34.93 12.92
CA LYS A 66 -3.45 -36.29 12.39
C LYS A 66 -2.81 -36.39 11.01
N LYS A 67 -2.52 -37.62 10.53
CA LYS A 67 -1.95 -37.83 9.18
C LYS A 67 -2.69 -37.11 8.05
N VAL A 68 -4.02 -37.06 8.09
CA VAL A 68 -4.84 -36.37 7.07
C VAL A 68 -4.68 -34.84 7.17
N GLU A 69 -4.56 -34.31 8.39
CA GLU A 69 -4.32 -32.89 8.64
C GLU A 69 -2.89 -32.51 8.25
N MET A 70 -1.92 -33.38 8.50
CA MET A 70 -0.52 -33.20 8.11
C MET A 70 -0.36 -33.19 6.58
N GLN A 71 -1.03 -34.10 5.86
CA GLN A 71 -1.07 -34.07 4.39
C GLN A 71 -1.69 -32.79 3.85
N ALA A 72 -2.74 -32.29 4.50
CA ALA A 72 -3.40 -31.04 4.11
C ALA A 72 -2.52 -29.82 4.44
N LEU A 73 -1.80 -29.83 5.56
CA LEU A 73 -0.82 -28.81 5.93
C LEU A 73 0.37 -28.79 4.95
N MET A 74 0.92 -29.96 4.60
CA MET A 74 1.96 -30.05 3.56
C MET A 74 1.44 -29.44 2.26
N LYS A 75 0.26 -29.86 1.79
CA LYS A 75 -0.35 -29.28 0.57
C LYS A 75 -0.65 -27.77 0.67
N TYR A 76 -0.88 -27.25 1.86
CA TYR A 76 -1.12 -25.82 2.09
C TYR A 76 0.18 -25.00 2.02
N TYR A 77 1.30 -25.57 2.52
CA TYR A 77 2.60 -24.92 2.56
C TYR A 77 3.42 -25.15 1.29
N ASP A 78 3.49 -26.38 0.78
CA ASP A 78 4.19 -26.81 -0.43
C ASP A 78 3.38 -26.40 -1.68
N THR A 79 3.83 -25.36 -2.36
CA THR A 79 3.18 -24.85 -3.58
C THR A 79 3.86 -25.27 -4.86
N ASP A 80 5.17 -25.49 -4.83
CA ASP A 80 5.87 -25.99 -6.00
C ASP A 80 5.62 -27.50 -6.20
N GLY A 81 5.01 -28.16 -5.20
CA GLY A 81 4.58 -29.55 -5.23
C GLY A 81 5.75 -30.52 -5.12
N ASP A 82 6.89 -30.08 -4.61
CA ASP A 82 8.11 -30.88 -4.53
C ASP A 82 8.15 -31.83 -3.33
N GLY A 83 7.11 -31.80 -2.48
CA GLY A 83 6.95 -32.62 -1.29
C GLY A 83 7.66 -32.08 -0.05
N HIS A 84 8.27 -30.90 -0.14
CA HIS A 84 8.99 -30.24 0.94
C HIS A 84 8.50 -28.79 1.09
N ILE A 85 8.74 -28.20 2.26
CA ILE A 85 8.41 -26.80 2.53
C ILE A 85 9.71 -26.02 2.59
N ASN A 86 9.97 -25.18 1.60
CA ASN A 86 11.13 -24.30 1.64
C ASN A 86 10.90 -23.08 2.56
N ILE A 87 11.95 -22.28 2.82
CA ILE A 87 11.83 -21.13 3.73
C ILE A 87 10.84 -20.08 3.25
N GLU A 88 10.70 -19.88 1.94
CA GLU A 88 9.80 -18.89 1.37
C GLU A 88 8.35 -19.34 1.52
N GLU A 89 8.09 -20.62 1.26
CA GLU A 89 6.81 -21.30 1.48
C GLU A 89 6.40 -21.34 2.96
N PHE A 90 7.36 -21.63 3.84
CA PHE A 90 7.16 -21.59 5.29
C PHE A 90 6.82 -20.19 5.77
N MET A 91 7.60 -19.19 5.35
CA MET A 91 7.31 -17.79 5.64
C MET A 91 5.96 -17.38 5.09
N ARG A 92 5.58 -17.88 3.91
CA ARG A 92 4.27 -17.61 3.29
C ARG A 92 3.11 -18.20 4.06
N GLY A 93 3.13 -19.48 4.41
CA GLY A 93 2.04 -20.06 5.18
C GLY A 93 1.90 -19.44 6.58
N LEU A 94 2.97 -18.82 7.07
CA LEU A 94 2.99 -18.04 8.31
C LEU A 94 2.65 -16.56 8.13
N ARG A 95 2.52 -16.04 6.88
CA ARG A 95 2.04 -14.67 6.64
C ARG A 95 0.66 -14.52 7.24
N ASP A 96 0.46 -13.44 7.99
CA ASP A 96 -0.89 -13.04 8.37
C ASP A 96 -1.56 -12.39 7.19
N GLU A 97 -2.87 -12.60 7.08
CA GLU A 97 -3.69 -11.71 6.27
C GLU A 97 -3.47 -10.28 6.76
N LEU A 98 -3.47 -9.32 5.84
CA LEU A 98 -3.40 -7.91 6.21
C LEU A 98 -4.45 -7.62 7.28
N THR A 99 -4.06 -6.90 8.34
CA THR A 99 -5.05 -6.42 9.33
C THR A 99 -6.14 -5.64 8.60
N GLU A 100 -7.38 -5.64 9.11
CA GLU A 100 -8.50 -4.94 8.47
C GLU A 100 -8.15 -3.48 8.09
N ARG A 101 -7.35 -2.82 8.95
CA ARG A 101 -6.81 -1.48 8.71
C ARG A 101 -5.90 -1.41 7.48
N ARG A 102 -4.92 -2.30 7.36
CA ARG A 102 -4.00 -2.35 6.20
C ARG A 102 -4.74 -2.78 4.93
N ALA A 103 -5.59 -3.79 5.05
CA ALA A 103 -6.47 -4.31 4.01
C ALA A 103 -7.33 -3.20 3.39
N ALA A 104 -7.95 -2.36 4.22
CA ALA A 104 -8.74 -1.20 3.77
C ALA A 104 -7.90 -0.21 2.97
N MET A 105 -6.67 0.10 3.41
CA MET A 105 -5.79 1.01 2.67
C MET A 105 -5.32 0.43 1.33
N VAL A 106 -5.02 -0.86 1.28
CA VAL A 106 -4.62 -1.56 0.05
C VAL A 106 -5.77 -1.58 -0.96
N GLU A 107 -6.99 -1.83 -0.49
CA GLU A 107 -8.21 -1.79 -1.30
C GLU A 107 -8.50 -0.37 -1.81
N LYS A 108 -8.37 0.66 -0.97
CA LYS A 108 -8.49 2.06 -1.38
C LYS A 108 -7.48 2.41 -2.48
N ALA A 109 -6.23 2.00 -2.31
CA ALA A 109 -5.19 2.22 -3.30
C ALA A 109 -5.53 1.53 -4.63
N PHE A 110 -6.02 0.28 -4.58
CA PHE A 110 -6.44 -0.46 -5.78
C PHE A 110 -7.53 0.28 -6.54
N ASN A 111 -8.59 0.73 -5.86
CA ASN A 111 -9.74 1.37 -6.50
C ASN A 111 -9.40 2.73 -7.14
N ILE A 112 -8.36 3.41 -6.68
CA ILE A 112 -7.88 4.65 -7.32
C ILE A 112 -7.09 4.35 -8.59
N MET A 113 -6.36 3.24 -8.59
CA MET A 113 -5.59 2.79 -9.74
C MET A 113 -6.51 2.15 -10.79
N ASP A 114 -7.50 1.36 -10.41
CA ASP A 114 -8.53 0.76 -11.29
C ASP A 114 -9.57 1.81 -11.73
N ARG A 115 -9.17 2.74 -12.60
CA ARG A 115 -10.00 3.88 -13.02
C ARG A 115 -11.25 3.47 -13.81
N ASP A 116 -11.15 2.40 -14.60
CA ASP A 116 -12.28 1.91 -15.38
C ASP A 116 -13.18 0.95 -14.59
N GLY A 117 -12.79 0.59 -13.37
CA GLY A 117 -13.53 -0.30 -12.48
C GLY A 117 -13.64 -1.72 -13.03
N SER A 118 -12.69 -2.13 -13.88
CA SER A 118 -12.65 -3.45 -14.50
C SER A 118 -12.27 -4.56 -13.50
N GLY A 119 -11.74 -4.18 -12.33
CA GLY A 119 -11.20 -5.09 -11.33
C GLY A 119 -9.76 -5.53 -11.62
N GLN A 120 -9.10 -4.90 -12.60
CA GLN A 120 -7.71 -5.15 -13.00
C GLN A 120 -7.03 -3.81 -13.32
N ILE A 121 -5.81 -3.61 -12.83
CA ILE A 121 -5.02 -2.43 -13.17
C ILE A 121 -4.25 -2.75 -14.45
N THR A 122 -4.50 -1.98 -15.50
CA THR A 122 -3.86 -2.16 -16.80
C THR A 122 -2.93 -1.00 -17.14
N VAL A 123 -2.13 -1.16 -18.19
CA VAL A 123 -1.27 -0.08 -18.72
C VAL A 123 -2.06 1.21 -18.97
N LYS A 124 -3.32 1.12 -19.39
CA LYS A 124 -4.16 2.30 -19.67
C LYS A 124 -4.42 3.11 -18.41
N ASP A 125 -4.54 2.43 -17.28
CA ASP A 125 -4.81 3.04 -15.98
C ASP A 125 -3.60 3.80 -15.42
N ILE A 126 -2.38 3.39 -15.77
CA ILE A 126 -1.16 4.02 -15.26
C ILE A 126 -0.42 4.89 -16.29
N ALA A 127 -0.77 4.79 -17.58
CA ALA A 127 -0.03 5.43 -18.68
C ALA A 127 0.08 6.95 -18.60
N HIS A 128 -0.80 7.59 -17.81
CA HIS A 128 -0.82 9.04 -17.57
C HIS A 128 -0.15 9.44 -16.25
N LEU A 129 0.06 8.50 -15.32
CA LEU A 129 0.76 8.73 -14.05
C LEU A 129 2.28 8.57 -14.19
N TYR A 130 2.74 7.80 -15.18
CA TYR A 130 4.15 7.46 -15.36
C TYR A 130 4.72 8.03 -16.68
N ASP A 131 5.62 8.99 -16.56
CA ASP A 131 6.37 9.53 -17.71
C ASP A 131 7.61 8.68 -18.01
N VAL A 132 7.59 8.00 -19.16
CA VAL A 132 8.69 7.16 -19.64
C VAL A 132 9.76 7.94 -20.39
N SER A 133 9.61 9.26 -20.59
CA SER A 133 10.53 10.08 -21.40
C SER A 133 11.98 10.04 -20.92
N GLN A 134 12.17 9.84 -19.61
CA GLN A 134 13.48 9.73 -18.96
C GLN A 134 13.95 8.28 -18.77
N HIS A 135 13.15 7.29 -19.18
CA HIS A 135 13.51 5.88 -19.01
C HIS A 135 14.62 5.49 -19.99
N ARG A 136 15.71 4.93 -19.47
CA ARG A 136 16.91 4.63 -20.26
C ARG A 136 16.61 3.75 -21.48
N GLU A 137 15.81 2.70 -21.30
CA GLU A 137 15.46 1.76 -22.37
C GLU A 137 14.50 2.37 -23.41
N PHE A 138 13.77 3.43 -23.03
CA PHE A 138 12.96 4.22 -23.97
C PHE A 138 13.85 5.11 -24.83
N ILE A 139 14.83 5.78 -24.22
CA ILE A 139 15.79 6.66 -24.91
C ILE A 139 16.68 5.86 -25.88
N GLU A 140 17.11 4.67 -25.46
CA GLU A 140 17.93 3.77 -26.26
C GLU A 140 17.10 3.08 -27.37
N GLY A 141 15.77 3.23 -27.38
CA GLY A 141 14.86 2.66 -28.37
C GLY A 141 14.74 1.14 -28.31
N THR A 142 15.16 0.53 -27.19
CA THR A 142 15.14 -0.92 -26.98
C THR A 142 13.78 -1.41 -26.51
N LYS A 143 13.02 -0.58 -25.80
CA LYS A 143 11.64 -0.86 -25.38
C LYS A 143 10.70 0.28 -25.71
N THR A 144 9.47 -0.06 -26.04
CA THR A 144 8.37 0.87 -26.24
C THR A 144 7.83 1.39 -24.91
N LYS A 145 7.06 2.50 -24.95
CA LYS A 145 6.34 3.00 -23.76
C LYS A 145 5.44 1.93 -23.14
N GLN A 146 4.83 1.08 -23.97
CA GLN A 146 3.92 0.05 -23.49
C GLN A 146 4.68 -1.04 -22.73
N GLU A 147 5.75 -1.59 -23.31
CA GLU A 147 6.55 -2.64 -22.67
C GLU A 147 7.16 -2.19 -21.33
N ILE A 148 7.59 -0.91 -21.22
CA ILE A 148 8.12 -0.38 -19.95
C ILE A 148 7.05 -0.29 -18.86
N LEU A 149 5.80 0.00 -19.24
CA LEU A 149 4.69 0.09 -18.30
C LEU A 149 4.18 -1.30 -17.91
N GLU A 150 4.22 -2.27 -18.83
CA GLU A 150 3.96 -3.69 -18.55
C GLU A 150 5.00 -4.22 -17.55
N ASP A 151 6.30 -4.02 -17.81
CA ASP A 151 7.38 -4.39 -16.86
C ASP A 151 7.22 -3.73 -15.48
N PHE A 152 6.68 -2.50 -15.43
CA PHE A 152 6.40 -1.81 -14.18
C PHE A 152 5.23 -2.46 -13.42
N LEU A 153 4.18 -2.87 -14.14
CA LEU A 153 3.02 -3.56 -13.56
C LEU A 153 3.41 -4.95 -13.06
N ASP A 154 4.24 -5.68 -13.78
CA ASP A 154 4.81 -6.97 -13.35
C ASP A 154 5.59 -6.83 -12.03
N GLY A 155 6.05 -5.62 -11.69
CA GLY A 155 6.64 -5.34 -10.37
C GLY A 155 5.66 -5.48 -9.19
N PHE A 156 4.35 -5.41 -9.44
CA PHE A 156 3.26 -5.48 -8.45
C PHE A 156 2.55 -6.84 -8.42
N ASP A 157 2.91 -7.77 -9.31
CA ASP A 157 2.38 -9.13 -9.38
C ASP A 157 2.66 -9.97 -8.13
N GLY A 158 3.65 -9.54 -7.34
CA GLY A 158 4.09 -10.24 -6.15
C GLY A 158 4.71 -11.60 -6.48
N ALA A 159 4.90 -12.45 -5.47
CA ALA A 159 5.59 -13.74 -5.67
C ALA A 159 4.76 -14.79 -6.43
N ARG A 160 3.50 -14.50 -6.78
CA ARG A 160 2.54 -15.42 -7.41
C ARG A 160 1.95 -14.91 -8.72
N GLY A 161 2.26 -13.69 -9.13
CA GLY A 161 1.71 -13.18 -10.37
C GLY A 161 2.30 -13.88 -11.58
N ASN A 162 1.70 -13.56 -12.71
CA ASN A 162 1.81 -14.31 -13.94
C ASN A 162 2.61 -13.57 -15.01
N ASP A 163 3.13 -12.37 -14.68
CA ASP A 163 3.85 -11.46 -15.56
C ASP A 163 3.08 -11.24 -16.88
N ASP A 164 1.76 -11.07 -16.79
CA ASP A 164 0.88 -10.89 -17.95
C ASP A 164 0.68 -9.42 -18.36
N GLY A 165 1.35 -8.48 -17.67
CA GLY A 165 1.26 -7.05 -17.89
C GLY A 165 -0.03 -6.41 -17.35
N VAL A 166 -0.83 -7.13 -16.56
CA VAL A 166 -1.97 -6.60 -15.81
C VAL A 166 -1.91 -7.03 -14.35
N VAL A 167 -2.39 -6.17 -13.44
CA VAL A 167 -2.37 -6.50 -12.01
C VAL A 167 -3.80 -6.75 -11.55
N SER A 168 -4.11 -7.99 -11.23
CA SER A 168 -5.39 -8.34 -10.62
C SER A 168 -5.46 -7.88 -9.16
N ARG A 169 -6.68 -7.81 -8.62
CA ARG A 169 -6.90 -7.51 -7.20
C ARG A 169 -6.17 -8.50 -6.28
N GLU A 170 -6.08 -9.77 -6.67
CA GLU A 170 -5.40 -10.81 -5.88
C GLU A 170 -3.89 -10.62 -5.88
N GLU A 171 -3.29 -10.34 -7.03
CA GLU A 171 -1.85 -10.03 -7.18
C GLU A 171 -1.46 -8.79 -6.38
N TRP A 172 -2.26 -7.72 -6.51
CA TRP A 172 -2.08 -6.49 -5.72
C TRP A 172 -2.09 -6.76 -4.21
N TYR A 173 -3.04 -7.58 -3.75
CA TYR A 173 -3.14 -7.94 -2.34
C TYR A 173 -1.94 -8.78 -1.87
N ASP A 174 -1.51 -9.74 -2.67
CA ASP A 174 -0.37 -10.61 -2.36
C ASP A 174 0.93 -9.78 -2.29
N TYR A 175 1.14 -8.83 -3.22
CA TYR A 175 2.27 -7.91 -3.17
C TYR A 175 2.31 -7.08 -1.88
N TYR A 176 1.18 -6.47 -1.49
CA TYR A 176 1.13 -5.66 -0.27
C TYR A 176 1.16 -6.48 1.02
N THR A 177 0.68 -7.71 0.96
CA THR A 177 0.87 -8.69 2.05
C THR A 177 2.36 -8.96 2.24
N ASP A 178 3.10 -9.14 1.16
CA ASP A 178 4.54 -9.45 1.20
C ASP A 178 5.37 -8.26 1.64
N LEU A 179 5.05 -7.08 1.13
CA LEU A 179 5.64 -5.83 1.58
C LEU A 179 5.35 -5.59 3.07
N GLY A 180 4.11 -5.88 3.50
CA GLY A 180 3.65 -5.75 4.88
C GLY A 180 4.42 -6.59 5.90
N VAL A 181 4.96 -7.75 5.50
CA VAL A 181 5.81 -8.62 6.35
C VAL A 181 7.10 -7.91 6.79
N SER A 182 7.63 -7.04 5.93
CA SER A 182 8.83 -6.26 6.23
C SER A 182 8.53 -5.01 7.09
N ILE A 183 7.25 -4.64 7.22
CA ILE A 183 6.80 -3.41 7.87
C ILE A 183 6.24 -3.70 9.27
N PRO A 184 6.95 -3.31 10.34
CA PRO A 184 6.63 -3.75 11.70
C PRO A 184 5.43 -3.06 12.35
N SER A 185 4.93 -1.96 11.80
CA SER A 185 3.82 -1.18 12.38
C SER A 185 2.78 -0.84 11.32
N ASP A 186 1.51 -0.98 11.68
CA ASP A 186 0.38 -0.57 10.85
C ASP A 186 0.43 0.94 10.56
N ASP A 187 0.86 1.76 11.52
CA ASP A 187 0.99 3.21 11.31
C ASP A 187 2.00 3.55 10.19
N TYR A 188 3.13 2.83 10.15
CA TYR A 188 4.12 3.04 9.10
C TYR A 188 3.62 2.52 7.74
N PHE A 189 2.93 1.39 7.75
CA PHE A 189 2.32 0.83 6.54
C PHE A 189 1.26 1.75 5.93
N VAL A 190 0.37 2.29 6.77
CA VAL A 190 -0.65 3.25 6.38
C VAL A 190 0.01 4.52 5.85
N GLN A 191 0.95 5.12 6.58
CA GLN A 191 1.66 6.33 6.11
C GLN A 191 2.40 6.15 4.79
N MET A 192 2.99 4.97 4.57
CA MET A 192 3.61 4.61 3.31
C MET A 192 2.57 4.61 2.20
N LEU A 193 1.47 3.87 2.34
CA LEU A 193 0.40 3.82 1.34
C LEU A 193 -0.25 5.19 1.10
N GLU A 194 -0.54 5.96 2.16
CA GLU A 194 -1.05 7.32 2.07
C GLU A 194 -0.12 8.19 1.22
N SER A 195 1.20 8.05 1.38
CA SER A 195 2.17 8.86 0.65
C SER A 195 2.41 8.38 -0.78
N THR A 196 2.38 7.08 -1.02
CA THR A 196 2.59 6.51 -2.35
C THR A 196 1.39 6.73 -3.27
N TRP A 197 0.18 6.56 -2.75
CA TRP A 197 -1.06 6.61 -3.55
C TRP A 197 -1.88 7.87 -3.33
N ASN A 198 -1.36 8.80 -2.53
CA ASN A 198 -2.06 10.01 -2.14
C ASN A 198 -3.45 9.72 -1.52
N ILE A 199 -3.57 8.64 -0.74
CA ILE A 199 -4.83 8.27 -0.07
C ILE A 199 -4.85 8.74 1.38
N CYS A 200 -6.05 8.77 2.00
CA CYS A 200 -6.19 8.99 3.44
C CYS A 200 -7.08 7.91 4.08
N GLU A 201 -6.65 7.41 5.24
CA GLU A 201 -7.41 6.43 6.01
C GLU A 201 -8.80 6.95 6.37
N ASP A 202 -8.86 8.18 6.88
CA ASP A 202 -10.07 8.82 7.40
C ASP A 202 -10.97 9.40 6.28
N GLU A 203 -10.67 9.15 4.99
CA GLU A 203 -11.36 9.83 3.88
C GLU A 203 -12.87 9.59 3.84
N ASP A 204 -13.38 8.47 4.39
CA ASP A 204 -14.82 8.17 4.45
C ASP A 204 -15.48 8.61 5.77
N ASP A 205 -14.72 9.19 6.71
CA ASP A 205 -15.25 9.67 8.00
C ASP A 205 -15.88 11.06 7.82
N GLN A 206 -17.16 11.19 8.16
CA GLN A 206 -17.86 12.48 8.14
C GLN A 206 -17.12 13.56 8.94
N THR A 207 -16.52 13.19 10.07
CA THR A 207 -15.74 14.10 10.92
C THR A 207 -14.48 14.60 10.20
N TYR A 208 -13.89 13.77 9.35
CA TYR A 208 -12.73 14.15 8.52
C TYR A 208 -13.13 15.19 7.48
N HIS A 209 -14.25 14.95 6.77
CA HIS A 209 -14.78 15.92 5.81
C HIS A 209 -15.19 17.24 6.47
N ASP A 210 -15.86 17.19 7.63
CA ASP A 210 -16.29 18.38 8.36
C ASP A 210 -15.08 19.24 8.78
N LYS A 211 -14.01 18.61 9.25
CA LYS A 211 -12.76 19.30 9.59
C LYS A 211 -12.05 19.86 8.36
N ILE A 212 -12.00 19.13 7.25
CA ILE A 212 -11.43 19.65 6.00
C ILE A 212 -12.21 20.87 5.54
N ALA A 213 -13.54 20.82 5.54
CA ALA A 213 -14.37 21.97 5.16
C ALA A 213 -14.06 23.19 6.04
N GLN A 214 -14.01 22.98 7.36
CA GLN A 214 -13.67 24.04 8.33
C GLN A 214 -12.28 24.65 8.07
N TYR A 215 -11.26 23.80 7.86
CA TYR A 215 -9.92 24.30 7.58
C TYR A 215 -9.82 24.96 6.21
N THR A 216 -10.51 24.44 5.19
CA THR A 216 -10.56 25.02 3.84
C THR A 216 -11.16 26.44 3.91
N GLU A 217 -12.27 26.62 4.62
CA GLU A 217 -12.86 27.95 4.85
C GLU A 217 -11.92 28.88 5.61
N PHE A 218 -11.17 28.36 6.59
CA PHE A 218 -10.23 29.17 7.35
C PHE A 218 -9.04 29.63 6.49
N VAL A 219 -8.47 28.74 5.67
CA VAL A 219 -7.41 29.08 4.70
C VAL A 219 -7.94 30.13 3.72
N HIS A 220 -9.14 29.93 3.16
CA HIS A 220 -9.77 30.89 2.26
C HIS A 220 -9.95 32.27 2.93
N SER A 221 -10.45 32.31 4.16
CA SER A 221 -10.64 33.55 4.92
C SER A 221 -9.31 34.30 5.17
N GLN A 222 -8.24 33.58 5.52
CA GLN A 222 -6.91 34.18 5.72
C GLN A 222 -6.33 34.71 4.41
N LEU A 223 -6.46 33.97 3.30
CA LEU A 223 -6.03 34.43 1.98
C LEU A 223 -6.81 35.69 1.54
N LYS A 224 -8.12 35.72 1.78
CA LYS A 224 -8.97 36.89 1.50
C LYS A 224 -8.60 38.10 2.34
N ASN A 225 -8.20 37.91 3.59
CA ASN A 225 -7.70 38.98 4.44
C ASN A 225 -6.37 39.53 3.93
N LEU A 226 -5.47 38.66 3.44
CA LEU A 226 -4.20 39.07 2.83
C LEU A 226 -4.39 39.83 1.51
N THR A 227 -5.34 39.42 0.68
CA THR A 227 -5.67 40.14 -0.57
C THR A 227 -6.53 41.39 -0.31
N GLY A 228 -7.01 41.60 0.92
CA GLY A 228 -8.00 42.63 1.25
C GLY A 228 -9.33 42.44 0.51
N GLY A 229 -9.62 41.21 0.06
CA GLY A 229 -10.75 40.88 -0.82
C GLY A 229 -10.60 41.40 -2.25
N SER A 230 -9.40 41.85 -2.64
CA SER A 230 -9.12 42.28 -4.00
C SER A 230 -9.13 41.08 -4.96
N THR A 231 -9.74 41.25 -6.12
CA THR A 231 -9.68 40.30 -7.25
C THR A 231 -8.63 40.75 -8.28
N ASP A 232 -7.70 41.61 -7.87
CA ASP A 232 -6.61 42.06 -8.74
C ASP A 232 -5.61 40.92 -8.95
N GLU A 233 -5.50 40.49 -10.21
CA GLU A 233 -4.63 39.40 -10.63
C GLU A 233 -3.16 39.67 -10.30
N GLY A 234 -2.71 40.93 -10.37
CA GLY A 234 -1.33 41.31 -10.04
C GLY A 234 -1.00 41.18 -8.54
N LEU A 235 -1.96 41.49 -7.66
CA LEU A 235 -1.80 41.27 -6.22
C LEU A 235 -1.80 39.78 -5.87
N ILE A 236 -2.71 39.01 -6.47
CA ILE A 236 -2.82 37.57 -6.22
C ILE A 236 -1.59 36.82 -6.78
N SER A 237 -1.06 37.23 -7.94
CA SER A 237 0.20 36.71 -8.50
C SER A 237 1.37 36.92 -7.54
N LYS A 238 1.48 38.09 -6.89
CA LYS A 238 2.54 38.33 -5.90
C LYS A 238 2.42 37.44 -4.68
N ILE A 239 1.19 37.20 -4.21
CA ILE A 239 0.95 36.30 -3.08
C ILE A 239 1.26 34.86 -3.47
N TYR A 240 0.90 34.45 -4.68
CA TYR A 240 1.21 33.14 -5.25
C TYR A 240 2.73 32.93 -5.33
N GLU A 241 3.46 33.89 -5.91
CA GLU A 241 4.94 33.88 -5.98
C GLU A 241 5.60 33.83 -4.60
N ASP A 242 5.01 34.46 -3.58
CA ASP A 242 5.49 34.42 -2.20
C ASP A 242 5.34 33.03 -1.53
N PHE A 243 4.51 32.14 -2.12
CA PHE A 243 4.27 30.78 -1.65
C PHE A 243 4.90 29.71 -2.54
N ASP A 244 5.07 29.95 -3.83
CA ASP A 244 5.89 29.15 -4.74
C ASP A 244 7.38 29.39 -4.48
N LEU A 245 7.91 28.70 -3.46
CA LEU A 245 9.28 28.90 -2.97
C LEU A 245 10.35 28.54 -4.00
N ASN A 246 10.03 27.61 -4.90
CA ASN A 246 10.97 27.11 -5.89
C ASN A 246 10.85 27.82 -7.26
N GLY A 247 9.75 28.57 -7.48
CA GLY A 247 9.50 29.39 -8.66
C GLY A 247 9.15 28.59 -9.91
N ASN A 248 8.63 27.37 -9.77
CA ASN A 248 8.24 26.52 -10.90
C ASN A 248 6.83 26.83 -11.43
N GLY A 249 6.11 27.77 -10.83
CA GLY A 249 4.74 28.14 -11.19
C GLY A 249 3.70 27.13 -10.71
N MET A 250 4.02 26.30 -9.72
CA MET A 250 3.17 25.25 -9.18
C MET A 250 3.36 25.13 -7.66
N ILE A 251 2.30 25.27 -6.88
CA ILE A 251 2.39 25.08 -5.42
C ILE A 251 2.25 23.58 -5.12
N THR A 252 3.34 22.97 -4.68
CA THR A 252 3.36 21.58 -4.21
C THR A 252 2.72 21.43 -2.84
N ILE A 253 2.44 20.21 -2.40
CA ILE A 253 1.86 19.98 -1.08
C ILE A 253 2.75 20.45 0.08
N ASP A 254 4.07 20.38 -0.08
CA ASP A 254 5.02 20.85 0.93
C ASP A 254 5.04 22.38 0.98
N GLU A 255 4.94 23.05 -0.16
CA GLU A 255 4.78 24.52 -0.24
C GLU A 255 3.43 24.97 0.32
N PHE A 256 2.37 24.21 0.04
CA PHE A 256 1.06 24.44 0.64
C PHE A 256 1.10 24.26 2.17
N ALA A 257 1.79 23.24 2.69
CA ALA A 257 1.96 23.06 4.12
C ALA A 257 2.69 24.26 4.76
N ASN A 258 3.73 24.78 4.09
CA ASN A 258 4.43 25.99 4.51
C ASN A 258 3.52 27.23 4.45
N MET A 259 2.67 27.34 3.42
CA MET A 259 1.67 28.41 3.32
C MET A 259 0.71 28.36 4.51
N VAL A 260 0.09 27.22 4.78
CA VAL A 260 -0.84 27.04 5.91
C VAL A 260 -0.17 27.38 7.25
N ALA A 261 1.10 27.01 7.43
CA ALA A 261 1.88 27.39 8.60
C ALA A 261 2.17 28.90 8.67
N LYS A 262 2.49 29.55 7.54
CA LYS A 262 2.73 31.01 7.43
C LYS A 262 1.45 31.82 7.66
N LEU A 263 0.29 31.25 7.39
CA LEU A 263 -1.04 31.79 7.75
C LEU A 263 -1.42 31.56 9.22
N GLU A 264 -0.50 31.04 10.05
CA GLU A 264 -0.69 30.72 11.47
C GLU A 264 -1.83 29.71 11.73
N ILE A 265 -2.13 28.85 10.74
CA ILE A 265 -3.17 27.84 10.85
C ILE A 265 -2.55 26.53 11.33
N SER A 266 -2.92 26.07 12.52
CA SER A 266 -2.50 24.77 13.04
C SER A 266 -3.40 23.67 12.50
N VAL A 267 -2.90 22.94 11.49
CA VAL A 267 -3.59 21.82 10.85
C VAL A 267 -2.78 20.53 11.05
N GLU A 268 -3.43 19.45 11.47
CA GLU A 268 -2.79 18.14 11.50
C GLU A 268 -2.51 17.65 10.07
N ARG A 269 -1.36 17.00 9.86
CA ARG A 269 -0.89 16.59 8.52
C ARG A 269 -1.92 15.79 7.71
N LYS A 270 -2.75 14.98 8.36
CA LYS A 270 -3.79 14.18 7.71
C LYS A 270 -4.89 15.00 7.02
N TYR A 271 -5.18 16.23 7.49
CA TYR A 271 -6.16 17.10 6.84
C TYR A 271 -5.54 17.98 5.75
N LEU A 272 -4.22 18.25 5.80
CA LEU A 272 -3.55 19.07 4.78
C LEU A 272 -3.77 18.53 3.37
N ARG A 273 -3.67 17.21 3.18
CA ARG A 273 -3.94 16.56 1.88
C ARG A 273 -5.36 16.80 1.39
N GLY A 274 -6.34 16.67 2.29
CA GLY A 274 -7.75 16.88 1.94
C GLY A 274 -8.05 18.33 1.57
N ILE A 275 -7.47 19.29 2.28
CA ILE A 275 -7.60 20.72 1.93
C ILE A 275 -6.94 21.00 0.58
N PHE A 276 -5.74 20.46 0.35
CA PHE A 276 -5.03 20.60 -0.92
C PHE A 276 -5.88 20.07 -2.09
N ARG A 277 -6.47 18.87 -1.96
CA ARG A 277 -7.37 18.26 -2.96
C ARG A 277 -8.62 19.10 -3.24
N ASN A 278 -9.14 19.82 -2.25
CA ASN A 278 -10.27 20.73 -2.47
C ASN A 278 -9.91 21.94 -3.34
N ILE A 279 -8.63 22.30 -3.41
CA ILE A 279 -8.12 23.43 -4.20
C ILE A 279 -7.63 22.96 -5.57
N ASP A 280 -6.94 21.81 -5.63
CA ASP A 280 -6.50 21.12 -6.85
C ASP A 280 -7.71 20.48 -7.57
N MET A 281 -8.42 21.29 -8.35
CA MET A 281 -9.66 20.93 -9.03
C MET A 281 -9.41 19.97 -10.20
N ASN A 282 -8.25 20.08 -10.85
CA ASN A 282 -7.90 19.26 -12.00
C ASN A 282 -7.16 17.95 -11.59
N SER A 283 -6.88 17.78 -10.29
CA SER A 283 -6.15 16.63 -9.73
C SER A 283 -4.78 16.45 -10.38
N SER A 284 -4.12 17.56 -10.72
CA SER A 284 -2.76 17.56 -11.29
C SER A 284 -1.70 17.18 -10.24
N GLY A 285 -2.04 17.23 -8.95
CA GLY A 285 -1.11 17.01 -7.84
C GLY A 285 -0.31 18.27 -7.47
N ALA A 286 -0.62 19.41 -8.09
CA ALA A 286 -0.08 20.73 -7.81
C ALA A 286 -1.23 21.75 -7.80
N ILE A 287 -1.09 22.86 -7.06
CA ILE A 287 -2.04 23.98 -7.19
C ILE A 287 -1.48 24.96 -8.22
N GLU A 288 -2.15 25.01 -9.37
CA GLU A 288 -1.86 25.95 -10.45
C GLU A 288 -2.35 27.37 -10.10
N PHE A 289 -1.82 28.39 -10.78
CA PHE A 289 -2.24 29.78 -10.52
C PHE A 289 -3.75 29.99 -10.71
N ASP A 290 -4.34 29.39 -11.74
CA ASP A 290 -5.77 29.53 -12.02
C ASP A 290 -6.63 28.93 -10.88
N GLU A 291 -6.20 27.81 -10.32
CA GLU A 291 -6.87 27.15 -9.19
C GLU A 291 -6.71 27.97 -7.91
N PHE A 292 -5.50 28.48 -7.65
CA PHE A 292 -5.24 29.37 -6.52
C PHE A 292 -6.05 30.66 -6.62
N TYR A 293 -6.11 31.28 -7.80
CA TYR A 293 -6.87 32.49 -8.07
C TYR A 293 -8.36 32.26 -7.86
N ALA A 294 -8.90 31.17 -8.42
CA ALA A 294 -10.29 30.78 -8.22
C ALA A 294 -10.60 30.56 -6.73
N PHE A 295 -9.71 29.89 -6.00
CA PHE A 295 -9.87 29.68 -4.57
C PHE A 295 -9.79 30.96 -3.76
N ALA A 296 -8.86 31.88 -4.06
CA ALA A 296 -8.68 33.13 -3.33
C ALA A 296 -9.80 34.17 -3.58
N THR A 297 -10.47 34.11 -4.74
CA THR A 297 -11.47 35.10 -5.17
C THR A 297 -12.93 34.67 -5.02
N LYS A 298 -13.18 33.39 -4.71
CA LYS A 298 -14.52 32.85 -4.45
C LYS A 298 -15.20 33.51 -3.21
#